data_AF-W5M322-F1
#
_entry.id   AF-W5M322-F1
#
_cell.length_a   1.000
_cell.length_b   1.000
_cell.length_c   1.000
_cell.angle_alpha   90.00
_cell.angle_beta   90.00
_cell.angle_gamma   90.00
#
_symmetry.space_group_name_H-M   'P 1'
#
loop_
_entity.id
_entity.type
_entity.pdbx_description
1 polymer ?
#
loop_
_entity_poly.entity_id
_entity_poly.type
_entity_poly.pdbx_seq_one_letter_code
_entity_poly.pdbx_strand_id
1 'polypeptide(L)'
;RRSHREKARAPPAAGPGKVAQSSPLQHSFLTDVSDVREMEGGLLNLLNDFHSGKLQAFGKVCSFEQLEHVREMQEKLARLHFSLDSHVEELSEDQKKSASDHNLEHLLCNLEELSNSM
;
A
#
# COMPACT_ATOMS: atom_id res chain seq x y z
N ARG A 1 22.47 31.48 -19.04
CA ARG A 1 22.35 30.36 -20.01
C ARG A 1 23.50 29.39 -19.77
N ARG A 2 23.25 28.25 -19.12
CA ARG A 2 24.23 27.16 -18.98
C ARG A 2 23.54 25.87 -19.43
N SER A 3 23.86 25.44 -20.65
CA SER A 3 23.43 24.16 -21.21
C SER A 3 24.28 23.05 -20.61
N HIS A 4 23.66 22.07 -19.96
CA HIS A 4 24.32 20.84 -19.58
C HIS A 4 23.93 19.76 -20.61
N ARG A 5 24.88 19.41 -21.48
CA ARG A 5 24.77 18.30 -22.43
C ARG A 5 25.35 17.07 -21.74
N GLU A 6 24.50 16.23 -21.15
CA GLU A 6 24.98 14.92 -20.66
C GLU A 6 25.23 13.99 -21.83
N LYS A 7 26.50 13.61 -21.97
CA LYS A 7 26.99 12.63 -22.92
C LYS A 7 26.86 11.28 -22.20
N ALA A 8 25.91 10.44 -22.64
CA ALA A 8 25.73 9.10 -22.10
C ALA A 8 27.03 8.29 -22.25
N ARG A 9 27.62 7.87 -21.13
CA ARG A 9 28.79 6.98 -21.09
C ARG A 9 28.31 5.59 -20.69
N ALA A 10 28.29 4.67 -21.66
CA ALA A 10 28.00 3.26 -21.43
C ALA A 10 29.04 2.64 -20.47
N PRO A 11 28.64 1.72 -19.57
CA PRO A 11 29.59 0.95 -18.76
C PRO A 11 30.38 -0.04 -19.63
N PRO A 12 31.64 -0.34 -19.27
CA PRO A 12 32.52 -1.22 -20.04
C PRO A 12 32.10 -2.69 -19.96
N ALA A 13 32.33 -3.41 -21.07
CA ALA A 13 32.07 -4.83 -21.22
C ALA A 13 32.84 -5.67 -20.18
N ALA A 14 32.10 -6.48 -19.41
CA ALA A 14 32.65 -7.50 -18.53
C ALA A 14 32.90 -8.79 -19.32
N GLY A 15 34.11 -9.32 -19.24
CA GLY A 15 34.51 -10.62 -19.80
C GLY A 15 33.80 -11.81 -19.14
N PRO A 16 34.10 -13.05 -19.57
CA PRO A 16 33.29 -14.23 -19.29
C PRO A 16 33.47 -14.69 -17.84
N GLY A 17 32.73 -14.05 -16.93
CA GLY A 17 32.48 -14.53 -15.59
C GLY A 17 31.58 -15.76 -15.67
N LYS A 18 32.06 -16.87 -15.12
CA LYS A 18 31.33 -18.13 -14.96
C LYS A 18 29.88 -17.85 -14.59
N VAL A 19 28.97 -18.15 -15.51
CA VAL A 19 27.54 -18.19 -15.23
C VAL A 19 27.37 -19.33 -14.23
N ALA A 20 27.25 -19.00 -12.94
CA ALA A 20 26.66 -19.91 -11.99
C ALA A 20 25.26 -20.16 -12.51
N GLN A 21 25.07 -21.27 -13.21
CA GLN A 21 23.78 -21.74 -13.65
C GLN A 21 22.94 -21.88 -12.38
N SER A 22 22.07 -20.90 -12.12
CA SER A 22 21.00 -21.10 -11.17
C SER A 22 20.20 -22.29 -11.68
N SER A 23 20.30 -23.41 -10.97
CA SER A 23 19.50 -24.59 -11.26
C SER A 23 18.04 -24.16 -11.40
N PRO A 24 17.29 -24.61 -12.42
CA PRO A 24 15.87 -24.32 -12.52
C PRO A 24 15.19 -24.73 -11.20
N LEU A 25 14.28 -23.91 -10.68
CA LEU A 25 13.45 -24.26 -9.53
C LEU A 25 12.70 -25.57 -9.86
N GLN A 26 13.23 -26.68 -9.36
CA GLN A 26 12.60 -27.99 -9.48
C GLN A 26 11.40 -27.97 -8.53
N HIS A 27 10.21 -27.76 -9.07
CA HIS A 27 8.96 -27.99 -8.35
C HIS A 27 8.80 -29.51 -8.19
N SER A 28 9.44 -30.08 -7.16
CA SER A 28 9.10 -31.42 -6.71
C SER A 28 7.63 -31.39 -6.29
N PHE A 29 6.77 -32.03 -7.08
CA PHE A 29 5.42 -32.35 -6.64
C PHE A 29 5.58 -33.15 -5.34
N LEU A 30 5.07 -32.64 -4.22
CA LEU A 30 5.10 -33.29 -2.89
C LEU A 30 4.71 -34.76 -3.04
N THR A 31 5.69 -35.65 -3.13
CA THR A 31 5.48 -37.07 -3.46
C THR A 31 5.87 -37.98 -2.30
N ASP A 32 6.34 -37.44 -1.18
CA ASP A 32 6.40 -38.19 0.08
C ASP A 32 5.05 -38.08 0.78
N VAL A 33 4.48 -39.25 1.10
CA VAL A 33 3.25 -39.38 1.90
C VAL A 33 3.43 -38.73 3.27
N SER A 34 4.66 -38.69 3.77
CA SER A 34 5.02 -38.05 5.03
C SER A 34 4.76 -36.53 4.99
N ASP A 35 5.20 -35.85 3.94
CA ASP A 35 5.01 -34.39 3.78
C ASP A 35 3.52 -34.03 3.64
N VAL A 36 2.74 -34.87 2.93
CA VAL A 36 1.30 -34.67 2.78
C VAL A 36 0.58 -34.78 4.13
N ARG A 37 0.96 -35.75 4.96
CA ARG A 37 0.39 -35.95 6.31
C ARG A 37 0.79 -34.84 7.27
N GLU A 38 2.01 -34.34 7.17
CA GLU A 38 2.45 -33.18 7.95
C GLU A 38 1.64 -31.94 7.60
N MET A 39 1.46 -31.65 6.32
CA MET A 39 0.62 -30.55 5.85
C MET A 39 -0.84 -30.70 6.26
N GLU A 40 -1.41 -31.91 6.16
CA GLU A 40 -2.76 -32.22 6.64
C GLU A 40 -2.89 -31.91 8.15
N GLY A 41 -1.92 -32.34 8.95
CA GLY A 41 -1.87 -32.03 10.37
C GLY A 41 -1.77 -30.53 10.66
N GLY A 42 -0.93 -29.81 9.89
CA GLY A 42 -0.81 -28.36 9.97
C GLY A 42 -2.13 -27.64 9.66
N LEU A 43 -2.85 -28.06 8.62
CA LEU A 43 -4.14 -27.49 8.23
C LEU A 43 -5.25 -27.78 9.25
N LEU A 44 -5.30 -29.00 9.81
CA LEU A 44 -6.25 -29.34 10.87
C LEU A 44 -6.03 -28.49 12.14
N ASN A 45 -4.77 -28.30 12.52
CA ASN A 45 -4.42 -27.46 13.66
C ASN A 45 -4.79 -25.99 13.42
N LEU A 46 -4.58 -25.48 12.20
CA LEU A 46 -4.99 -24.13 11.80
C LEU A 46 -6.52 -23.96 11.92
N LEU A 47 -7.28 -24.97 11.47
CA LEU A 47 -8.74 -25.00 11.62
C LEU A 47 -9.17 -25.03 13.10
N ASN A 48 -8.47 -25.79 13.94
CA ASN A 48 -8.74 -25.85 15.37
C ASN A 48 -8.48 -24.51 16.06
N ASP A 49 -7.35 -23.86 15.73
CA ASP A 49 -7.01 -22.53 16.21
C ASP A 49 -8.04 -21.47 15.76
N PHE A 50 -8.68 -21.66 14.59
CA PHE A 50 -9.75 -20.80 14.10
C PHE A 50 -11.06 -21.00 14.90
N HIS A 51 -11.52 -22.24 15.07
CA HIS A 51 -12.73 -22.54 15.83
C HIS A 51 -12.61 -22.20 17.33
N SER A 52 -11.41 -22.29 17.90
CA SER A 52 -11.14 -21.91 19.30
C SER A 52 -10.96 -20.40 19.49
N GLY A 53 -10.97 -19.60 18.41
CA GLY A 53 -10.80 -18.14 18.47
C GLY A 53 -9.38 -17.69 18.83
N LYS A 54 -8.39 -18.60 18.79
CA LYS A 54 -6.97 -18.31 19.01
C LYS A 54 -6.35 -17.60 17.81
N LEU A 55 -6.82 -17.91 16.59
CA LEU A 55 -6.52 -17.13 15.39
C LEU A 55 -7.45 -15.92 15.32
N GLN A 56 -6.91 -14.75 15.65
CA GLN A 56 -7.56 -13.47 15.42
C GLN A 56 -6.78 -12.73 14.33
N ALA A 57 -7.40 -12.52 13.17
CA ALA A 57 -6.81 -11.70 12.12
C ALA A 57 -6.69 -10.22 12.55
N PHE A 58 -7.58 -9.80 13.43
CA PHE A 58 -7.69 -8.45 13.98
C PHE A 58 -7.64 -8.54 15.50
N GLY A 59 -6.59 -7.99 16.12
CA GLY A 59 -6.42 -8.04 17.57
C GLY A 59 -7.37 -7.10 18.30
N LYS A 60 -7.43 -7.20 19.64
CA LYS A 60 -8.23 -6.31 20.51
C LYS A 60 -7.99 -4.80 20.31
N VAL A 61 -6.83 -4.41 19.77
CA VAL A 61 -6.40 -3.00 19.62
C VAL A 61 -6.56 -2.50 18.17
N CYS A 62 -7.12 -3.30 17.26
CA CYS A 62 -7.44 -2.86 15.91
C CYS A 62 -8.56 -3.74 15.37
N SER A 63 -9.80 -3.48 15.80
CA SER A 63 -10.98 -4.24 15.39
C SER A 63 -11.27 -4.03 13.92
N PHE A 64 -12.02 -4.96 13.31
CA PHE A 64 -12.53 -4.81 11.95
C PHE A 64 -13.31 -3.49 11.79
N GLU A 65 -14.11 -3.12 12.80
CA GLU A 65 -14.87 -1.87 12.82
C GLU A 65 -13.95 -0.63 12.80
N GLN A 66 -12.83 -0.67 13.51
CA GLN A 66 -11.83 0.42 13.46
C GLN A 66 -11.18 0.52 12.07
N LEU A 67 -10.90 -0.61 11.41
CA LEU A 67 -10.35 -0.61 10.05
C LEU A 67 -11.38 -0.13 9.01
N GLU A 68 -12.64 -0.50 9.17
CA GLU A 68 -13.74 0.03 8.35
C GLU A 68 -13.82 1.56 8.50
N HIS A 69 -13.72 2.06 9.73
CA HIS A 69 -13.73 3.50 9.98
C HIS A 69 -12.55 4.23 9.33
N VAL A 70 -11.33 3.68 9.44
CA VAL A 70 -10.14 4.23 8.76
C VAL A 70 -10.35 4.25 7.25
N ARG A 71 -10.89 3.18 6.67
CA ARG A 71 -11.23 3.11 5.25
C ARG A 71 -12.19 4.22 4.85
N GLU A 72 -13.27 4.44 5.61
CA GLU A 72 -14.24 5.50 5.34
C GLU A 72 -13.60 6.90 5.38
N MET A 73 -12.74 7.15 6.36
CA MET A 73 -12.00 8.42 6.47
C MET A 73 -11.10 8.66 5.26
N GLN A 74 -10.37 7.63 4.83
CA GLN A 74 -9.52 7.69 3.63
C GLN A 74 -10.36 7.93 2.36
N GLU A 75 -11.52 7.28 2.23
CA GLU A 75 -12.41 7.47 1.08
C GLU A 75 -12.96 8.89 1.01
N LYS A 76 -13.40 9.45 2.15
CA LYS A 76 -13.87 10.84 2.23
C LYS A 76 -12.76 11.82 1.83
N LEU A 77 -11.54 11.60 2.32
CA LEU A 77 -10.39 12.44 1.97
C LEU A 77 -10.05 12.36 0.48
N ALA A 78 -10.06 11.15 -0.10
CA ALA A 78 -9.80 10.96 -1.52
C ALA A 78 -10.86 11.65 -2.40
N ARG A 79 -12.14 11.54 -2.03
CA ARG A 79 -13.23 12.23 -2.72
C ARG A 79 -13.05 13.75 -2.68
N LEU A 80 -12.72 14.31 -1.51
CA LEU A 80 -12.46 15.74 -1.38
C LEU A 80 -11.26 16.17 -2.24
N HIS A 81 -10.15 15.42 -2.21
CA HIS A 81 -8.98 15.72 -3.05
C HIS A 81 -9.35 15.81 -4.53
N PHE A 82 -10.09 14.83 -5.06
CA PHE A 82 -10.54 14.88 -6.45
C PHE A 82 -11.50 16.03 -6.75
N SER A 83 -12.43 16.36 -5.84
CA SER A 83 -13.33 17.51 -6.02
C SER A 83 -12.56 18.83 -6.06
N LEU A 84 -11.61 19.03 -5.15
CA LEU A 84 -10.81 20.25 -5.11
C LEU A 84 -9.89 20.37 -6.34
N ASP A 85 -9.24 19.27 -6.74
CA ASP A 85 -8.40 19.22 -7.94
C ASP A 85 -9.21 19.52 -9.20
N SER A 86 -10.40 18.91 -9.33
CA SER A 86 -11.31 19.20 -10.46
C SER A 86 -11.77 20.65 -10.50
N HIS A 87 -12.03 21.25 -9.34
CA HIS A 87 -12.47 22.65 -9.25
C HIS A 87 -11.34 23.62 -9.60
N VAL A 88 -10.11 23.34 -9.16
CA VAL A 88 -8.93 24.15 -9.50
C VAL A 88 -8.61 24.09 -10.99
N GLU A 89 -8.75 22.92 -11.62
CA GLU A 89 -8.52 22.79 -13.07
C GLU A 89 -9.53 23.57 -13.92
N GLU A 90 -10.76 23.79 -13.42
CA GLU A 90 -11.83 24.46 -14.16
C GLU A 90 -11.83 26.00 -14.00
N LEU A 91 -11.07 26.53 -13.03
CA LEU A 91 -11.00 27.96 -12.74
C LEU A 91 -9.96 28.71 -13.59
N SER A 92 -10.25 29.98 -13.87
CA SER A 92 -9.28 30.92 -14.47
C SER A 92 -8.14 31.19 -13.48
N GLU A 93 -6.92 31.47 -13.96
CA GLU A 93 -5.73 31.69 -13.11
C GLU A 93 -5.96 32.70 -11.96
N ASP A 94 -6.76 33.76 -12.21
CA ASP A 94 -7.10 34.78 -11.21
C ASP A 94 -8.00 34.26 -10.06
N GLN A 95 -8.77 33.19 -10.28
CA GLN A 95 -9.70 32.60 -9.31
C GLN A 95 -9.11 31.40 -8.55
N LYS A 96 -8.07 30.75 -9.09
CA LYS A 96 -7.41 29.61 -8.45
C LYS A 96 -6.81 29.97 -7.09
N LYS A 97 -6.25 31.18 -6.97
CA LYS A 97 -5.66 31.64 -5.71
C LYS A 97 -6.70 31.75 -4.59
N SER A 98 -7.85 32.38 -4.85
CA SER A 98 -8.89 32.52 -3.83
C SER A 98 -9.54 31.19 -3.46
N ALA A 99 -9.72 30.29 -4.43
CA ALA A 99 -10.22 28.95 -4.16
C ALA A 99 -9.24 28.11 -3.33
N SER A 100 -7.94 28.19 -3.63
CA SER A 100 -6.90 27.50 -2.86
C SER A 100 -6.80 28.00 -1.42
N ASP A 101 -6.93 29.32 -1.21
CA ASP A 101 -6.90 29.92 0.12
C ASP A 101 -8.10 29.40 0.96
N HIS A 102 -9.29 29.31 0.38
CA HIS A 102 -10.49 28.79 1.07
C HIS A 102 -10.43 27.27 1.34
N ASN A 103 -9.88 26.50 0.38
CA ASN A 103 -9.70 25.06 0.53
C ASN A 103 -8.73 24.72 1.67
N LEU A 104 -7.65 25.49 1.81
CA LEU A 104 -6.68 25.32 2.89
C LEU A 104 -7.34 25.57 4.26
N GLU A 105 -8.19 26.59 4.35
CA GLU A 105 -8.92 26.93 5.58
C GLU A 105 -9.88 25.80 5.99
N HIS A 106 -10.61 25.22 5.03
CA HIS A 106 -11.47 24.07 5.29
C HIS A 106 -10.67 22.82 5.71
N LEU A 107 -9.49 22.60 5.12
CA LEU A 107 -8.62 21.49 5.49
C LEU A 107 -8.10 21.63 6.93
N LEU A 108 -7.75 22.85 7.34
CA LEU A 108 -7.31 23.14 8.71
C LEU A 108 -8.42 22.90 9.73
N CYS A 109 -9.66 23.32 9.45
CA CYS A 109 -10.81 23.00 10.31
C CYS A 109 -11.02 21.49 10.45
N ASN A 110 -11.01 20.75 9.34
CA ASN A 110 -11.19 19.28 9.38
C ASN A 110 -10.09 18.58 10.19
N LEU A 111 -8.84 19.07 10.09
CA LEU A 111 -7.72 18.54 10.87
C LEU A 111 -7.84 18.85 12.36
N GLU A 112 -8.33 20.05 12.70
CA GLU A 112 -8.56 20.45 14.09
C GLU A 112 -9.70 19.63 14.73
N GLU A 113 -10.80 19.41 14.01
CA GLU A 113 -11.89 18.53 14.44
C GLU A 113 -11.42 17.10 14.66
N LEU A 114 -10.63 16.54 13.71
CA LEU A 114 -10.08 15.19 13.84
C LEU A 114 -9.13 15.08 15.03
N SER A 115 -8.29 16.09 15.26
CA SER A 115 -7.37 16.15 16.39
C SER A 115 -8.08 16.24 17.74
N ASN A 116 -9.24 16.88 17.80
CA ASN A 116 -10.05 16.99 19.01
C ASN A 116 -10.94 15.77 19.26
N SER A 117 -11.09 14.90 18.26
CA SER A 117 -11.90 13.67 18.34
C SER A 117 -11.07 12.42 18.64
N MET A 118 -9.74 12.54 18.76
CA MET A 118 -8.79 11.51 19.21
C MET A 118 -8.39 11.73 20.67
#